data_AF-A0A928SCV4-F1
#
_entry.id   AF-A0A928SCV4-F1
#
_cell.length_a   1.000
_cell.length_b   1.000
_cell.length_c   1.000
_cell.angle_alpha   90.00
_cell.angle_beta   90.00
_cell.angle_gamma   90.00
#
_symmetry.space_group_name_H-M   'P 1'
#
loop_
_entity.id
_entity.type
_entity.pdbx_description
1 polymer ?
#
loop_
_entity_poly.entity_id
_entity_poly.type
_entity_poly.pdbx_seq_one_letter_code
_entity_poly.pdbx_strand_id
1 'polypeptide(L)'
;MTVDEFLDKYYEGENNFEGVDLSGQNLEGLRLTDLNFSGANFAGANLEGAFLEGANLTNANLSGANLRGAELDRTNLTGANTAGANFDGAFFSSTIMPDGSVK
;
A
#
# COMPACT_ATOMS: atom_id res chain seq x y z
N MET A 1 -3.17 -12.06 -7.72
CA MET A 1 -1.99 -12.93 -7.52
C MET A 1 -1.94 -13.32 -6.05
N THR A 2 -1.32 -14.45 -5.72
CA THR A 2 -1.07 -14.80 -4.31
C THR A 2 0.07 -13.96 -3.73
N VAL A 3 0.17 -13.90 -2.41
CA VAL A 3 1.33 -13.27 -1.75
C VAL A 3 2.65 -13.96 -2.14
N ASP A 4 2.65 -15.29 -2.33
CA ASP A 4 3.85 -16.02 -2.72
C ASP A 4 4.30 -15.63 -4.13
N GLU A 5 3.37 -15.56 -5.10
CA GLU A 5 3.66 -15.11 -6.47
C GLU A 5 4.18 -13.67 -6.51
N PHE A 6 3.65 -12.81 -5.63
CA PHE A 6 4.13 -11.45 -5.46
C PHE A 6 5.57 -11.43 -4.91
N LEU A 7 5.82 -12.18 -3.84
CA LEU A 7 7.12 -12.22 -3.19
C LEU A 7 8.21 -12.78 -4.10
N ASP A 8 7.91 -13.81 -4.89
CA ASP A 8 8.86 -14.35 -5.87
C ASP A 8 9.33 -13.26 -6.84
N LYS A 9 8.39 -12.52 -7.44
CA LYS A 9 8.70 -11.41 -8.36
C LYS A 9 9.45 -10.27 -7.66
N TYR A 10 9.01 -9.92 -6.46
CA TYR A 10 9.65 -8.88 -5.65
C TYR A 10 11.12 -9.23 -5.35
N TYR A 11 11.40 -10.50 -5.00
CA TYR A 11 12.77 -10.97 -4.76
C TYR A 11 13.60 -11.15 -6.04
N GLU A 12 12.96 -11.28 -7.20
CA GLU A 12 13.60 -11.17 -8.51
C GLU A 12 13.94 -9.73 -8.91
N GLY A 13 13.51 -8.74 -8.13
CA GLY A 13 13.78 -7.32 -8.34
C GLY A 13 12.71 -6.58 -9.15
N GLU A 14 11.54 -7.20 -9.37
CA GLU A 14 10.38 -6.49 -9.89
C GLU A 14 9.97 -5.40 -8.90
N ASN A 15 9.79 -4.19 -9.40
CA ASN A 15 9.33 -3.05 -8.60
C ASN A 15 8.04 -2.44 -9.13
N ASN A 16 7.54 -2.94 -10.27
CA ASN A 16 6.29 -2.52 -10.85
C ASN A 16 5.20 -3.57 -10.65
N PHE A 17 4.28 -3.25 -9.75
CA PHE A 17 3.09 -4.02 -9.43
C PHE A 17 1.83 -3.19 -9.73
N GLU A 18 1.87 -2.39 -10.79
CA GLU A 18 0.71 -1.64 -11.28
C GLU A 18 -0.48 -2.57 -11.53
N GLY A 19 -1.64 -2.20 -10.97
CA GLY A 19 -2.90 -2.91 -11.19
C GLY A 19 -2.98 -4.34 -10.64
N VAL A 20 -2.00 -4.78 -9.84
CA VAL A 20 -2.06 -6.14 -9.26
C VAL A 20 -3.25 -6.28 -8.30
N ASP A 21 -3.79 -7.48 -8.24
CA ASP A 21 -4.79 -7.84 -7.23
C ASP A 21 -4.12 -8.58 -6.07
N LEU A 22 -4.07 -7.90 -4.92
CA LEU A 22 -3.61 -8.36 -3.62
C LEU A 22 -4.73 -8.24 -2.57
N SER A 23 -6.00 -8.23 -3.01
CA SER A 23 -7.13 -8.13 -2.10
C SER A 23 -7.18 -9.31 -1.11
N GLY A 24 -7.49 -8.98 0.15
CA GLY A 24 -7.53 -9.94 1.25
C GLY A 24 -6.22 -10.63 1.59
N GLN A 25 -5.10 -10.28 0.96
CA GLN A 25 -3.80 -10.91 1.23
C GLN A 25 -3.21 -10.41 2.54
N ASN A 26 -2.36 -11.24 3.17
CA ASN A 26 -1.56 -10.84 4.31
C ASN A 26 -0.20 -10.31 3.85
N LEU A 27 0.04 -9.03 4.08
CA LEU A 27 1.26 -8.28 3.74
C LEU A 27 1.87 -7.63 4.99
N GLU A 28 1.50 -8.12 6.18
CA GLU A 28 1.93 -7.61 7.48
C GLU A 28 3.46 -7.52 7.58
N GLY A 29 3.95 -6.36 8.00
CA GLY A 29 5.37 -6.11 8.23
C GLY A 29 6.26 -6.18 6.99
N LEU A 30 5.71 -6.35 5.78
CA LEU A 30 6.51 -6.43 4.57
C LEU A 30 7.17 -5.10 4.24
N ARG A 31 8.37 -5.18 3.65
CA ARG A 31 9.07 -4.03 3.10
C ARG A 31 8.61 -3.80 1.66
N LEU A 32 7.79 -2.77 1.48
CA LEU A 32 7.14 -2.40 0.22
C LEU A 32 7.59 -1.01 -0.27
N THR A 33 8.77 -0.60 0.19
CA THR A 33 9.39 0.72 -0.06
C THR A 33 9.64 0.96 -1.55
N ASP A 34 9.34 2.18 -2.03
CA ASP A 34 9.57 2.64 -3.40
C ASP A 34 8.94 1.76 -4.52
N LEU A 35 7.97 0.90 -4.17
CA LEU A 35 7.26 0.07 -5.15
C LEU A 35 6.16 0.84 -5.88
N ASN A 36 5.97 0.53 -7.16
CA ASN A 36 4.83 1.03 -7.91
C ASN A 36 3.62 0.10 -7.74
N PHE A 37 2.62 0.54 -7.00
CA PHE A 37 1.32 -0.11 -6.82
C PHE A 37 0.17 0.74 -7.36
N SER A 38 0.42 1.60 -8.36
CA SER A 38 -0.63 2.42 -8.95
C SER A 38 -1.79 1.54 -9.45
N GLY A 39 -3.03 1.88 -9.09
CA GLY A 39 -4.22 1.13 -9.45
C GLY A 39 -4.33 -0.27 -8.84
N ALA A 40 -3.42 -0.68 -7.95
CA ALA A 40 -3.48 -1.99 -7.32
C ALA A 40 -4.72 -2.15 -6.43
N ASN A 41 -5.21 -3.38 -6.30
CA ASN A 41 -6.31 -3.73 -5.41
C ASN A 41 -5.79 -4.34 -4.11
N PHE A 42 -5.91 -3.62 -3.01
CA PHE A 42 -5.61 -4.04 -1.64
C PHE A 42 -6.88 -4.14 -0.77
N ALA A 43 -8.07 -4.25 -1.38
CA ALA A 43 -9.32 -4.30 -0.63
C ALA A 43 -9.29 -5.40 0.44
N GLY A 44 -9.52 -5.04 1.70
CA GLY A 44 -9.48 -5.96 2.85
C GLY A 44 -8.12 -6.59 3.14
N ALA A 45 -7.02 -6.14 2.51
CA ALA A 45 -5.68 -6.66 2.77
C ALA A 45 -5.19 -6.28 4.17
N ASN A 46 -4.34 -7.12 4.75
CA ASN A 46 -3.62 -6.80 5.98
C ASN A 46 -2.25 -6.22 5.66
N LEU A 47 -2.08 -4.91 5.85
CA LEU A 47 -0.84 -4.13 5.68
C LEU A 47 -0.32 -3.61 7.04
N GLU A 48 -0.72 -4.25 8.14
CA GLU A 48 -0.31 -3.85 9.48
C GLU A 48 1.22 -3.81 9.60
N GLY A 49 1.75 -2.69 10.07
CA GLY A 49 3.20 -2.48 10.20
C GLY A 49 4.01 -2.55 8.89
N ALA A 50 3.37 -2.53 7.72
CA ALA A 50 4.08 -2.56 6.44
C ALA A 50 4.87 -1.27 6.22
N PHE A 51 6.03 -1.39 5.57
CA PHE A 51 6.87 -0.25 5.20
C PHE A 51 6.56 0.17 3.76
N LEU A 52 5.74 1.19 3.60
CA LEU A 52 5.28 1.72 2.31
C LEU A 52 5.98 3.03 1.92
N GLU A 53 7.08 3.37 2.59
CA GLU A 53 7.78 4.64 2.36
C GLU A 53 8.13 4.82 0.87
N GLY A 54 7.74 5.97 0.31
CA GLY A 54 7.93 6.29 -1.12
C GLY A 54 7.09 5.49 -2.12
N ALA A 55 6.26 4.54 -1.68
CA ALA A 55 5.43 3.75 -2.57
C ALA A 55 4.41 4.60 -3.34
N ASN A 56 4.15 4.22 -4.59
CA ASN A 56 3.09 4.81 -5.40
C ASN A 56 1.81 3.98 -5.26
N LEU A 57 0.81 4.50 -4.54
CA LEU A 57 -0.52 3.91 -4.36
C LEU A 57 -1.60 4.75 -5.05
N THR A 58 -1.23 5.52 -6.08
CA THR A 58 -2.19 6.35 -6.82
C THR A 58 -3.32 5.49 -7.39
N ASN A 59 -4.56 5.92 -7.19
CA ASN A 59 -5.78 5.21 -7.60
C ASN A 59 -5.91 3.76 -7.07
N ALA A 60 -5.11 3.36 -6.07
CA ALA A 60 -5.22 2.03 -5.47
C ALA A 60 -6.54 1.88 -4.69
N ASN A 61 -7.06 0.65 -4.62
CA ASN A 61 -8.21 0.33 -3.79
C ASN A 61 -7.74 -0.22 -2.43
N LEU A 62 -7.80 0.59 -1.38
CA LEU A 62 -7.46 0.23 0.00
C LEU A 62 -8.72 0.03 0.86
N SER A 63 -9.91 -0.12 0.26
CA SER A 63 -11.15 -0.21 1.02
C SER A 63 -11.13 -1.36 2.03
N GLY A 64 -11.39 -1.05 3.30
CA GLY A 64 -11.34 -2.02 4.39
C GLY A 64 -9.96 -2.59 4.72
N ALA A 65 -8.86 -2.09 4.14
CA ALA A 65 -7.52 -2.57 4.44
C ALA A 65 -7.08 -2.19 5.87
N ASN A 66 -6.29 -3.05 6.50
CA ASN A 66 -5.67 -2.76 7.79
C ASN A 66 -4.26 -2.18 7.58
N LEU A 67 -4.07 -0.87 7.78
CA LEU A 67 -2.76 -0.18 7.73
C LEU A 67 -2.32 0.29 9.12
N ARG A 68 -2.80 -0.37 10.18
CA ARG A 68 -2.43 -0.04 11.56
C ARG A 68 -0.91 -0.05 11.70
N GLY A 69 -0.33 1.03 12.20
CA GLY A 69 1.13 1.15 12.39
C GLY A 69 1.98 1.11 11.12
N ALA A 70 1.39 1.20 9.92
CA ALA A 70 2.15 1.22 8.67
C ALA A 70 2.96 2.53 8.53
N GLU A 71 4.12 2.43 7.87
CA GLU A 71 4.97 3.59 7.57
C GLU A 71 4.65 4.08 6.14
N LEU A 72 3.97 5.22 6.02
CA LEU A 72 3.50 5.80 4.74
C LEU A 72 4.26 7.08 4.38
N ASP A 73 5.43 7.30 4.97
CA ASP A 73 6.24 8.49 4.71
C ASP A 73 6.53 8.62 3.21
N ARG A 74 6.32 9.81 2.63
CA ARG A 74 6.48 10.05 1.19
C ARG A 74 5.64 9.17 0.24
N THR A 75 4.70 8.37 0.74
CA THR A 75 3.78 7.56 -0.08
C THR A 75 2.79 8.46 -0.82
N ASN A 76 2.44 8.09 -2.06
CA ASN A 76 1.42 8.80 -2.83
C ASN A 76 0.10 8.03 -2.88
N LEU A 77 -0.93 8.51 -2.18
CA LEU A 77 -2.28 7.95 -2.14
C LEU A 77 -3.27 8.71 -3.04
N THR A 78 -2.83 9.61 -3.94
CA THR A 78 -3.75 10.45 -4.74
C THR A 78 -4.80 9.58 -5.45
N GLY A 79 -6.08 9.88 -5.23
CA GLY A 79 -7.20 9.12 -5.81
C GLY A 79 -7.43 7.72 -5.24
N ALA A 80 -6.65 7.28 -4.24
CA ALA A 80 -6.84 5.97 -3.61
C ALA A 80 -8.17 5.90 -2.85
N ASN A 81 -8.88 4.78 -3.00
CA ASN A 81 -10.07 4.52 -2.21
C ASN A 81 -9.68 3.99 -0.83
N THR A 82 -9.82 4.81 0.20
CA THR A 82 -9.47 4.47 1.60
C THR A 82 -10.71 4.24 2.47
N ALA A 83 -11.89 4.04 1.88
CA ALA A 83 -13.13 3.85 2.61
C ALA A 83 -13.02 2.65 3.58
N GLY A 84 -13.18 2.92 4.88
CA GLY A 84 -13.10 1.90 5.93
C GLY A 84 -11.70 1.33 6.18
N ALA A 85 -10.64 1.90 5.59
CA ALA A 85 -9.27 1.52 5.91
C ALA A 85 -8.90 1.96 7.34
N ASN A 86 -8.17 1.11 8.06
CA ASN A 86 -7.69 1.41 9.39
C ASN A 86 -6.27 2.00 9.31
N PHE A 87 -6.09 3.25 9.74
CA PHE A 87 -4.78 3.93 9.78
C PHE A 87 -4.30 4.23 11.21
N ASP A 88 -4.88 3.56 12.22
CA ASP A 88 -4.52 3.81 13.61
C ASP A 88 -3.01 3.61 13.84
N GLY A 89 -2.34 4.66 14.30
CA GLY A 89 -0.89 4.66 14.55
C GLY A 89 -0.02 4.61 13.29
N ALA A 90 -0.58 4.77 12.10
CA ALA A 90 0.22 4.91 10.88
C ALA A 90 1.01 6.23 10.87
N PHE A 91 2.17 6.22 10.23
CA PHE A 91 3.09 7.36 10.13
C PHE A 91 2.95 8.05 8.76
N PHE A 92 2.80 9.38 8.76
CA PHE A 92 2.45 10.16 7.56
C PHE A 92 3.34 11.40 7.33
N SER A 93 4.66 11.31 7.54
CA SER A 93 5.52 12.46 7.28
C SER A 93 5.74 12.62 5.76
N SER A 94 5.07 13.60 5.13
CA SER A 94 5.09 13.85 3.68
C SER A 94 4.25 12.91 2.80
N THR A 95 3.25 12.22 3.35
CA THR A 95 2.30 11.44 2.54
C THR A 95 1.40 12.36 1.73
N ILE A 96 1.20 12.06 0.44
CA ILE A 96 0.16 12.70 -0.37
C ILE A 96 -1.14 11.92 -0.16
N MET A 97 -2.16 12.55 0.42
CA MET A 97 -3.45 11.97 0.76
C MET A 97 -4.33 11.77 -0.48
N PRO A 98 -5.44 10.99 -0.38
CA PRO A 98 -6.35 10.77 -1.51
C PRO A 98 -6.89 12.02 -2.20
N ASP A 99 -7.08 13.11 -1.46
CA ASP A 99 -7.54 14.41 -1.97
C ASP A 99 -6.41 15.31 -2.49
N GLY A 100 -5.16 14.82 -2.48
CA GLY A 100 -3.96 15.54 -2.89
C GLY A 100 -3.34 16.42 -1.81
N SER A 101 -3.92 16.49 -0.60
CA SER A 101 -3.28 17.20 0.53
C SER A 101 -2.03 16.46 1.01
N VAL A 102 -1.09 17.18 1.62
CA VAL A 102 0.13 16.58 2.19
C VAL A 102 0.04 16.60 3.71
N LYS A 103 0.47 15.52 4.35
CA LYS A 103 0.59 15.40 5.82
C LYS A 103 2.00 15.64 6.32
#